data_AF-A0A150SDL4-F1
#
_entry.id   AF-A0A150SDL4-F1
#
_cell.length_a   1.000
_cell.length_b   1.000
_cell.length_c   1.000
_cell.angle_alpha   90.00
_cell.angle_beta   90.00
_cell.angle_gamma   90.00
#
_symmetry.space_group_name_H-M   'P 1'
#
loop_
_entity.id
_entity.type
_entity.pdbx_description
1 polymer ?
#
loop_
_entity_poly.entity_id
_entity_poly.type
_entity_poly.pdbx_seq_one_letter_code
_entity_poly.pdbx_strand_id
1 'polypeptide(L)'
;KIDPKSEQKVAITLGLRMGGPQGLPNLELGVSLKAEKPADKPKEGAEAPAAGAAPTKVLAKVTSATLASMSVGGPPKELADALAKLKGSSLRYDLSPANVVSNQKIELAKDADPGLQPLVGALGEAIALVTPPLPDKPLGPGAYWMVTDRAVASGAQLPVLRYRVFKIEKVEGDLVSLSVDTRQYAEGADLKLPGPNGDVTLTIDRLESSGKATLTWSPSSFAPGTADASQRLQALLVPPGAAGQQNAQRSVAQVELTAKFAPPAA
;
A
#
# COMPACT_ATOMS: atom_id res chain seq x y z
N LYS A 1 14.23 3.37 17.21
CA LYS A 1 15.16 3.63 16.08
C LYS A 1 15.49 2.31 15.44
N ILE A 2 15.27 2.18 14.13
CA ILE A 2 15.52 0.94 13.41
C ILE A 2 17.04 0.75 13.25
N ASP A 3 17.56 -0.45 13.51
CA ASP A 3 18.95 -0.78 13.23
C ASP A 3 19.15 -0.86 11.70
N PRO A 4 20.03 -0.05 11.09
CA PRO A 4 20.26 -0.10 9.64
C PRO A 4 20.81 -1.45 9.14
N LYS A 5 21.29 -2.32 10.04
CA LYS A 5 21.73 -3.68 9.70
C LYS A 5 20.62 -4.72 9.84
N SER A 6 19.46 -4.36 10.39
CA SER A 6 18.38 -5.32 10.61
C SER A 6 17.71 -5.72 9.29
N GLU A 7 17.27 -6.97 9.26
CA GLU A 7 16.39 -7.52 8.24
C GLU A 7 15.08 -7.90 8.93
N GLN A 8 13.97 -7.39 8.41
CA GLN A 8 12.65 -7.83 8.83
C GLN A 8 12.05 -8.71 7.73
N LYS A 9 11.74 -9.97 8.05
CA LYS A 9 10.98 -10.85 7.17
C LYS A 9 9.52 -10.87 7.62
N VAL A 10 8.60 -10.82 6.67
CA VAL A 10 7.15 -10.84 6.91
C VAL A 10 6.47 -11.67 5.82
N ALA A 11 5.47 -12.44 6.21
CA ALA A 11 4.51 -13.05 5.31
C ALA A 11 3.33 -12.09 5.15
N ILE A 12 2.93 -11.83 3.91
CA ILE A 12 1.85 -10.90 3.56
C ILE A 12 0.83 -11.63 2.69
N THR A 13 -0.40 -11.78 3.17
CA THR A 13 -1.52 -12.18 2.33
C THR A 13 -2.14 -10.91 1.73
N LEU A 14 -2.09 -10.76 0.42
CA LEU A 14 -2.54 -9.59 -0.33
C LEU A 14 -3.73 -9.96 -1.22
N GLY A 15 -4.87 -9.31 -1.02
CA GLY A 15 -6.02 -9.39 -1.93
C GLY A 15 -6.18 -8.09 -2.68
N LEU A 16 -6.37 -8.17 -4.01
CA LEU A 16 -6.67 -7.02 -4.86
C LEU A 16 -7.83 -7.35 -5.78
N ARG A 17 -8.93 -6.60 -5.67
CA ARG A 17 -10.09 -6.72 -6.57
C ARG A 17 -10.29 -5.42 -7.33
N MET A 18 -10.43 -5.52 -8.65
CA MET A 18 -10.60 -4.37 -9.54
C MET A 18 -11.79 -4.60 -10.47
N GLY A 19 -12.91 -3.89 -10.25
CA GLY A 19 -14.01 -3.65 -11.20
C GLY A 19 -14.76 -4.84 -11.86
N GLY A 20 -14.31 -6.08 -11.73
CA GLY A 20 -14.91 -7.27 -12.35
C GLY A 20 -15.50 -8.27 -11.33
N PRO A 21 -16.37 -9.21 -11.78
CA PRO A 21 -16.98 -10.21 -10.92
C PRO A 21 -15.98 -11.21 -10.32
N GLN A 22 -14.80 -11.36 -10.95
CA GLN A 22 -13.69 -12.15 -10.44
C GLN A 22 -12.54 -11.20 -10.10
N GLY A 23 -12.34 -10.94 -8.80
CA GLY A 23 -11.11 -10.30 -8.31
C GLY A 23 -9.90 -11.22 -8.50
N LEU A 24 -8.68 -10.68 -8.37
CA LEU A 24 -7.51 -11.53 -8.34
C LEU A 24 -7.59 -12.42 -7.09
N PRO A 25 -7.18 -13.70 -7.19
CA PRO A 25 -7.08 -14.53 -5.99
C PRO A 25 -6.09 -13.90 -5.00
N ASN A 26 -6.28 -14.18 -3.72
CA ASN A 26 -5.36 -13.72 -2.69
C ASN A 26 -3.96 -14.29 -2.94
N LEU A 27 -2.95 -13.46 -2.79
CA LEU A 27 -1.55 -13.78 -2.98
C LEU A 27 -0.85 -13.86 -1.63
N GLU A 28 -0.13 -14.93 -1.37
CA GLU A 28 0.80 -15.05 -0.27
C GLU A 28 2.19 -14.63 -0.74
N LEU A 29 2.71 -13.56 -0.13
CA LEU A 29 4.00 -12.98 -0.40
C LEU A 29 4.92 -13.20 0.80
N GLY A 30 6.11 -13.74 0.55
CA GLY A 30 7.23 -13.56 1.46
C GLY A 30 7.93 -12.24 1.13
N VAL A 31 8.14 -11.37 2.10
CA VAL A 31 8.81 -10.08 1.91
C VAL A 31 9.95 -9.92 2.92
N SER A 32 11.10 -9.48 2.43
CA SER A 32 12.27 -9.07 3.23
C SER A 32 12.44 -7.56 3.13
N LEU A 33 12.36 -6.86 4.26
CA LEU A 33 12.60 -5.43 4.38
C LEU A 33 13.97 -5.18 5.02
N LYS A 34 14.75 -4.29 4.39
CA LYS A 34 16.07 -3.87 4.88
C LYS A 34 16.28 -2.40 4.61
N ALA A 35 17.04 -1.73 5.46
CA ALA A 35 17.60 -0.43 5.10
C ALA A 35 18.62 -0.60 3.96
N GLU A 36 18.54 0.24 2.94
CA GLU A 36 19.62 0.35 1.96
C GLU A 36 20.81 1.04 2.64
N LYS A 37 22.01 0.52 2.41
CA LYS A 37 23.22 1.22 2.84
C LYS A 37 23.27 2.57 2.11
N PRO A 38 23.65 3.66 2.79
CA PRO A 38 23.96 4.91 2.10
C PRO A 38 24.96 4.60 0.99
N ALA A 39 24.68 5.02 -0.24
CA ALA A 39 25.69 5.00 -1.29
C ALA A 39 26.89 5.83 -0.78
N ASP A 40 28.10 5.28 -0.91
CA ASP A 40 29.34 5.91 -0.44
C ASP A 40 29.43 7.39 -0.88
N LYS A 41 29.56 8.26 0.13
CA LYS A 41 29.84 9.72 0.12
C LYS A 41 29.03 10.59 -0.88
N PRO A 42 28.40 11.68 -0.40
CA PRO A 42 27.98 12.77 -1.28
C PRO A 42 29.18 13.26 -2.11
N LYS A 43 29.00 13.52 -3.41
CA LYS A 43 29.95 14.33 -4.17
C LYS A 43 30.14 15.65 -3.42
N GLU A 44 31.40 16.01 -3.15
CA GLU A 44 31.80 17.29 -2.59
C GLU A 44 31.06 18.42 -3.31
N GLY A 45 30.24 19.19 -2.59
CA GLY A 45 29.53 20.37 -3.12
C GLY A 45 28.01 20.39 -2.98
N ALA A 46 27.37 19.33 -2.47
CA ALA A 46 25.94 19.39 -2.14
C ALA A 46 25.72 20.09 -0.79
N GLU A 47 24.97 21.20 -0.79
CA GLU A 47 24.54 21.90 0.42
C GLU A 47 23.94 20.91 1.43
N ALA A 48 24.42 20.97 2.67
CA ALA A 48 23.95 20.11 3.74
C ALA A 48 22.44 20.36 3.95
N PRO A 49 21.58 19.33 3.87
CA PRO A 49 20.19 19.50 4.21
C PRO A 49 20.08 19.95 5.68
N ALA A 50 19.16 20.87 5.93
CA ALA A 50 18.83 21.38 7.27
C ALA A 50 18.71 20.22 8.28
N ALA A 51 19.05 20.50 9.55
CA ALA A 51 19.19 19.56 10.66
C ALA A 51 17.91 18.78 11.07
N GLY A 52 17.31 18.05 10.14
CA GLY A 52 16.37 16.97 10.35
C GLY A 52 17.04 15.65 9.97
N ALA A 53 16.76 14.58 10.70
CA ALA A 53 17.29 13.27 10.36
C ALA A 53 16.87 12.88 8.93
N ALA A 54 17.83 12.48 8.08
CA ALA A 54 17.55 12.05 6.72
C ALA A 54 16.60 10.83 6.71
N PRO A 55 15.72 10.71 5.70
CA PRO A 55 14.86 9.54 5.57
C PRO A 55 15.70 8.27 5.42
N THR A 56 15.21 7.17 6.01
CA THR A 56 15.80 5.84 5.83
C THR A 56 15.32 5.27 4.50
N LYS A 57 16.23 4.95 3.58
CA LYS A 57 15.89 4.22 2.36
C LYS A 57 15.65 2.76 2.68
N VAL A 58 14.49 2.23 2.30
CA VAL A 58 14.10 0.85 2.60
C VAL A 58 13.88 0.09 1.29
N LEU A 59 14.45 -1.12 1.22
CA LEU A 59 14.20 -2.09 0.16
C LEU A 59 13.30 -3.20 0.70
N ALA A 60 12.09 -3.30 0.17
CA ALA A 60 11.20 -4.44 0.37
C ALA A 60 11.33 -5.38 -0.85
N LYS A 61 11.96 -6.55 -0.66
CA LYS A 61 12.18 -7.55 -1.70
C LYS A 61 11.21 -8.71 -1.54
N VAL A 62 10.52 -9.06 -2.62
CA VAL A 62 9.67 -10.26 -2.69
C VAL A 62 10.56 -11.51 -2.72
N THR A 63 10.46 -12.35 -1.69
CA THR A 63 11.22 -13.60 -1.55
C THR A 63 10.45 -14.82 -2.02
N SER A 64 9.13 -14.76 -1.99
CA SER A 64 8.20 -15.78 -2.51
C SER A 64 6.88 -15.11 -2.90
N ALA A 65 6.17 -15.71 -3.86
CA ALA A 65 4.84 -15.29 -4.27
C ALA A 65 4.06 -16.53 -4.72
N THR A 66 2.97 -16.84 -4.02
CA THR A 66 2.13 -18.01 -4.26
C THR A 66 0.67 -17.64 -4.09
N LEU A 67 -0.25 -18.39 -4.69
CA LEU A 67 -1.68 -18.19 -4.47
C LEU A 67 -2.06 -18.74 -3.09
N ALA A 68 -2.85 -17.98 -2.32
CA ALA A 68 -3.46 -18.49 -1.10
C ALA A 68 -4.39 -19.66 -1.48
N SER A 69 -4.12 -20.84 -0.92
CA SER A 69 -4.84 -22.08 -1.28
C SER A 69 -6.34 -21.94 -1.04
N MET A 70 -7.14 -21.85 -2.11
CA MET A 70 -8.58 -21.52 -1.97
C MET A 70 -9.52 -22.32 -2.88
N SER A 71 -9.08 -23.37 -3.57
CA SER A 71 -10.02 -24.17 -4.37
C SER A 71 -9.61 -25.62 -4.57
N VAL A 72 -10.61 -26.51 -4.47
CA VAL A 72 -10.54 -27.91 -4.90
C VAL A 72 -10.16 -27.91 -6.40
N GLY A 73 -9.00 -28.47 -6.73
CA GLY A 73 -8.42 -28.44 -8.08
C GLY A 73 -7.18 -27.56 -8.22
N GLY A 74 -6.84 -26.75 -7.21
CA GLY A 74 -5.68 -25.86 -7.24
C GLY A 74 -5.84 -24.70 -8.23
N PRO A 75 -4.93 -23.71 -8.18
CA PRO A 75 -4.91 -22.65 -9.17
C PRO A 75 -4.42 -23.17 -10.54
N PRO A 76 -4.82 -22.52 -11.66
CA PRO A 76 -4.23 -22.80 -12.96
C PRO A 76 -2.70 -22.71 -12.89
N LYS A 77 -2.01 -23.72 -13.42
CA LYS A 77 -0.55 -23.82 -13.33
C LYS A 77 0.13 -22.60 -13.95
N GLU A 78 -0.41 -22.10 -15.05
CA GLU A 78 0.09 -20.95 -15.79
C GLU A 78 0.07 -19.69 -14.91
N LEU A 79 -0.99 -19.50 -14.12
CA LEU A 79 -1.11 -18.37 -13.20
C LEU A 79 -0.15 -18.51 -12.02
N ALA A 80 -0.03 -19.72 -11.45
CA ALA A 80 0.92 -19.98 -10.38
C ALA A 80 2.37 -19.74 -10.82
N ASP A 81 2.74 -20.22 -12.01
CA ASP A 81 4.07 -20.03 -12.59
C ASP A 81 4.33 -18.55 -12.94
N ALA A 82 3.31 -17.82 -13.40
CA ALA A 82 3.39 -16.37 -13.62
C ALA A 82 3.64 -15.60 -12.32
N LEU A 83 2.91 -15.92 -11.24
CA LEU A 83 3.05 -15.26 -9.95
C LEU A 83 4.37 -15.60 -9.27
N ALA A 84 4.86 -16.84 -9.39
CA ALA A 84 6.15 -17.24 -8.84
C ALA A 84 7.32 -16.39 -9.39
N LYS A 85 7.19 -15.87 -10.63
CA LYS A 85 8.17 -14.96 -11.25
C LYS A 85 8.23 -13.58 -10.57
N LEU A 86 7.28 -13.22 -9.70
CA LEU A 86 7.40 -12.03 -8.86
C LEU A 86 8.54 -12.14 -7.84
N LYS A 87 9.02 -13.36 -7.53
CA LYS A 87 10.20 -13.55 -6.68
C LYS A 87 11.39 -12.78 -7.24
N GLY A 88 11.97 -11.92 -6.41
CA GLY A 88 13.06 -11.03 -6.79
C GLY A 88 12.62 -9.62 -7.16
N SER A 89 11.32 -9.38 -7.40
CA SER A 89 10.77 -8.04 -7.52
C SER A 89 10.98 -7.26 -6.22
N SER A 90 11.05 -5.95 -6.32
CA SER A 90 11.29 -5.09 -5.18
C SER A 90 10.51 -3.78 -5.23
N LEU A 91 10.27 -3.25 -4.05
CA LEU A 91 9.75 -1.93 -3.79
C LEU A 91 10.79 -1.18 -2.96
N ARG A 92 11.29 -0.06 -3.48
CA ARG A 92 12.10 0.89 -2.72
C ARG A 92 11.24 2.04 -2.25
N TYR A 93 11.45 2.50 -1.03
CA TYR A 93 10.74 3.67 -0.52
C TYR A 93 11.58 4.39 0.53
N ASP A 94 11.24 5.65 0.78
CA ASP A 94 11.81 6.45 1.85
C ASP A 94 10.89 6.38 3.07
N LEU A 95 11.47 6.05 4.23
CA LEU A 95 10.82 6.09 5.54
C LEU A 95 11.33 7.31 6.31
N SER A 96 10.47 8.32 6.49
CA SER A 96 10.84 9.54 7.19
C SER A 96 11.04 9.29 8.70
N PRO A 97 11.70 10.21 9.44
CA PRO A 97 11.77 10.13 10.89
C PRO A 97 10.40 10.11 11.59
N ALA A 98 9.37 10.65 10.95
CA ALA A 98 7.99 10.60 11.40
C ALA A 98 7.26 9.31 10.95
N ASN A 99 8.00 8.30 10.50
CA ASN A 99 7.50 7.01 10.03
C ASN A 99 6.52 7.12 8.84
N VAL A 100 6.73 8.12 7.98
CA VAL A 100 5.94 8.29 6.74
C VAL A 100 6.63 7.59 5.59
N VAL A 101 5.89 6.74 4.88
CA VAL A 101 6.33 6.08 3.64
C VAL A 101 6.15 7.04 2.46
N SER A 102 7.20 7.20 1.64
CA SER A 102 7.20 8.10 0.47
C SER A 102 8.13 7.58 -0.63
N ASN A 103 8.13 8.25 -1.80
CA ASN A 103 9.06 7.98 -2.92
C ASN A 103 9.13 6.50 -3.33
N GLN A 104 7.97 5.86 -3.43
CA GLN A 104 7.86 4.45 -3.82
C GLN A 104 8.35 4.24 -5.25
N LYS A 105 9.28 3.30 -5.44
CA LYS A 105 9.79 2.86 -6.73
C LYS A 105 9.68 1.35 -6.85
N ILE A 106 8.99 0.89 -7.89
CA ILE A 106 8.78 -0.54 -8.15
C ILE A 106 9.79 -1.01 -9.19
N GLU A 107 10.43 -2.14 -8.92
CA GLU A 107 11.33 -2.83 -9.84
C GLU A 107 10.88 -4.30 -9.93
N LEU A 108 10.35 -4.72 -11.07
CA LEU A 108 9.97 -6.11 -11.29
C LEU A 108 11.21 -7.00 -11.48
N ALA A 109 11.09 -8.28 -11.11
CA ALA A 109 12.09 -9.28 -11.48
C ALA A 109 12.21 -9.38 -13.01
N LYS A 110 13.40 -9.71 -13.51
CA LYS A 110 13.70 -9.73 -14.96
C LYS A 110 12.71 -10.59 -15.77
N ASP A 111 12.24 -11.68 -15.19
CA ASP A 111 11.35 -12.64 -15.86
C ASP A 111 9.87 -12.44 -15.48
N ALA A 112 9.55 -11.45 -14.63
CA ALA A 112 8.18 -11.13 -14.25
C ALA A 112 7.47 -10.41 -15.41
N ASP A 113 6.22 -10.79 -15.63
CA ASP A 113 5.36 -10.12 -16.60
C ASP A 113 5.09 -8.67 -16.16
N PRO A 114 5.29 -7.66 -17.02
CA PRO A 114 4.97 -6.25 -16.73
C PRO A 114 3.53 -6.04 -16.24
N GLY A 115 2.58 -6.87 -16.68
CA GLY A 115 1.19 -6.86 -16.23
C GLY A 115 1.01 -7.17 -14.75
N LEU A 116 2.03 -7.70 -14.06
CA LEU A 116 2.02 -7.94 -12.61
C LEU A 116 2.52 -6.75 -11.77
N GLN A 117 2.97 -5.66 -12.40
CA GLN A 117 3.37 -4.44 -11.70
C GLN A 117 2.31 -3.92 -10.69
N PRO A 118 1.00 -3.94 -11.00
CA PRO A 118 -0.03 -3.51 -10.05
C PRO A 118 -0.02 -4.30 -8.72
N LEU A 119 0.41 -5.56 -8.72
CA LEU A 119 0.50 -6.36 -7.48
C LEU A 119 1.61 -5.85 -6.56
N VAL A 120 2.76 -5.48 -7.12
CA VAL A 120 3.86 -4.88 -6.33
C VAL A 120 3.50 -3.45 -5.89
N GLY A 121 2.72 -2.73 -6.71
CA GLY A 121 2.10 -1.46 -6.31
C GLY A 121 1.14 -1.62 -5.13
N ALA A 122 0.26 -2.62 -5.17
CA ALA A 122 -0.64 -2.95 -4.07
C ALA A 122 0.11 -3.35 -2.79
N LEU A 123 1.26 -4.04 -2.90
CA LEU A 123 2.16 -4.27 -1.77
C LEU A 123 2.67 -2.95 -1.17
N GLY A 124 3.09 -1.99 -2.00
CA GLY A 124 3.52 -0.68 -1.53
C GLY A 124 2.40 0.13 -0.87
N GLU A 125 1.18 0.06 -1.42
CA GLU A 125 0.01 0.65 -0.79
C GLU A 125 -0.32 -0.02 0.54
N ALA A 126 -0.26 -1.35 0.62
CA ALA A 126 -0.47 -2.11 1.84
C ALA A 126 0.53 -1.72 2.94
N ILE A 127 1.83 -1.64 2.62
CA ILE A 127 2.87 -1.18 3.55
C ILE A 127 2.55 0.24 4.03
N ALA A 128 2.25 1.17 3.13
CA ALA A 128 1.93 2.55 3.52
C ALA A 128 0.66 2.65 4.38
N LEU A 129 -0.34 1.80 4.12
CA LEU A 129 -1.59 1.76 4.86
C LEU A 129 -1.37 1.32 6.31
N VAL A 130 -0.54 0.30 6.54
CA VAL A 130 -0.30 -0.28 7.87
C VAL A 130 0.90 0.32 8.62
N THR A 131 1.73 1.15 7.98
CA THR A 131 2.80 1.89 8.66
C THR A 131 2.24 3.18 9.26
N PRO A 132 2.17 3.31 10.61
CA PRO A 132 1.55 4.44 11.26
C PRO A 132 2.50 5.65 11.28
N PRO A 133 2.13 6.81 10.70
CA PRO A 133 2.88 8.03 10.90
C PRO A 133 2.83 8.44 12.38
N LEU A 134 3.98 8.86 12.91
CA LEU A 134 4.11 9.21 14.32
C LEU A 134 3.39 10.53 14.61
N PRO A 135 2.68 10.63 15.75
CA PRO A 135 2.11 11.90 16.21
C PRO A 135 3.22 12.87 16.66
N ASP A 136 2.95 14.17 16.58
CA ASP A 136 3.89 15.22 17.00
C ASP A 136 4.14 15.24 18.52
N LYS A 137 3.24 14.62 19.29
CA LYS A 137 3.30 14.54 20.75
C LYS A 137 3.18 13.08 21.20
N PRO A 138 3.84 12.68 22.29
CA PRO A 138 3.64 11.36 22.88
C PRO A 138 2.17 11.12 23.23
N LEU A 139 1.67 9.94 22.90
CA LEU A 139 0.30 9.51 23.15
C LEU A 139 0.31 8.21 23.98
N GLY A 140 -0.66 8.07 24.87
CA GLY A 140 -0.86 6.86 25.68
C GLY A 140 -2.03 6.00 25.18
N PRO A 141 -2.29 4.86 25.84
CA PRO A 141 -3.46 4.03 25.56
C PRO A 141 -4.76 4.83 25.54
N GLY A 142 -5.65 4.53 24.59
CA GLY A 142 -6.93 5.21 24.37
C GLY A 142 -6.84 6.52 23.59
N ALA A 143 -5.65 7.10 23.42
CA ALA A 143 -5.48 8.28 22.60
C ALA A 143 -5.64 7.98 21.11
N TYR A 144 -6.01 9.01 20.34
CA TYR A 144 -6.13 8.95 18.89
C TYR A 144 -5.48 10.17 18.23
N TRP A 145 -5.06 9.99 16.99
CA TRP A 145 -4.60 11.08 16.13
C TRP A 145 -5.03 10.83 14.69
N MET A 146 -5.07 11.90 13.90
CA MET A 146 -5.46 11.84 12.50
C MET A 146 -4.29 12.26 11.63
N VAL A 147 -4.06 11.50 10.56
CA VAL A 147 -3.11 11.83 9.51
C VAL A 147 -3.88 12.11 8.23
N THR A 148 -3.43 13.12 7.50
CA THR A 148 -3.89 13.41 6.13
C THR A 148 -2.74 13.16 5.18
N ASP A 149 -2.95 12.32 4.18
CA ASP A 149 -1.98 12.05 3.12
C ASP A 149 -2.64 11.98 1.75
N ARG A 150 -1.84 12.17 0.70
CA ARG A 150 -2.24 11.98 -0.69
C ARG A 150 -1.77 10.63 -1.17
N ALA A 151 -2.62 9.92 -1.90
CA ALA A 151 -2.29 8.63 -2.50
C ALA A 151 -2.94 8.52 -3.88
N VAL A 152 -2.47 7.56 -4.66
CA VAL A 152 -3.19 7.09 -5.86
C VAL A 152 -3.73 5.71 -5.50
N ALA A 153 -5.05 5.53 -5.52
CA ALA A 153 -5.66 4.25 -5.23
C ALA A 153 -5.27 3.22 -6.31
N SER A 154 -4.48 2.22 -5.93
CA SER A 154 -3.93 1.24 -6.88
C SER A 154 -5.06 0.53 -7.61
N GLY A 155 -4.93 0.42 -8.93
CA GLY A 155 -5.94 -0.21 -9.79
C GLY A 155 -7.02 0.74 -10.33
N ALA A 156 -7.44 1.76 -9.57
CA ALA A 156 -8.36 2.79 -10.09
C ALA A 156 -7.61 3.97 -10.75
N GLN A 157 -6.30 4.08 -10.52
CA GLN A 157 -5.47 5.24 -10.91
C GLN A 157 -6.08 6.58 -10.44
N LEU A 158 -6.83 6.54 -9.34
CA LEU A 158 -7.58 7.68 -8.83
C LEU A 158 -6.76 8.39 -7.75
N PRO A 159 -6.35 9.65 -7.96
CA PRO A 159 -5.74 10.46 -6.91
C PRO A 159 -6.75 10.75 -5.79
N VAL A 160 -6.35 10.49 -4.55
CA VAL A 160 -7.19 10.63 -3.37
C VAL A 160 -6.48 11.36 -2.23
N LEU A 161 -7.24 12.23 -1.57
CA LEU A 161 -6.94 12.73 -0.24
C LEU A 161 -7.46 11.73 0.79
N ARG A 162 -6.54 11.17 1.58
CA ARG A 162 -6.83 10.12 2.56
C ARG A 162 -6.68 10.65 3.97
N TYR A 163 -7.71 10.42 4.78
CA TYR A 163 -7.71 10.65 6.23
C TYR A 163 -7.62 9.31 6.94
N ARG A 164 -6.65 9.17 7.84
CA ARG A 164 -6.45 7.97 8.67
C ARG A 164 -6.49 8.36 10.13
N VAL A 165 -7.47 7.83 10.86
CA VAL A 165 -7.58 7.99 12.31
C VAL A 165 -6.95 6.77 12.96
N PHE A 166 -5.85 6.96 13.67
CA PHE A 166 -5.17 5.93 14.44
C PHE A 166 -5.59 6.05 15.90
N LYS A 167 -5.86 4.91 16.55
CA LYS A 167 -6.16 4.83 17.98
C LYS A 167 -5.26 3.80 18.65
N ILE A 168 -4.64 4.19 19.76
CA ILE A 168 -3.84 3.29 20.60
C ILE A 168 -4.78 2.42 21.41
N GLU A 169 -4.86 1.14 21.08
CA GLU A 169 -5.64 0.18 21.86
C GLU A 169 -4.85 -0.28 23.08
N LYS A 170 -3.56 -0.55 22.90
CA LYS A 170 -2.70 -1.12 23.94
C LYS A 170 -1.23 -0.78 23.71
N VAL A 171 -0.47 -0.69 24.80
CA VAL A 171 1.00 -0.59 24.79
C VAL A 171 1.55 -1.66 25.73
N GLU A 172 2.42 -2.54 25.22
CA GLU A 172 3.07 -3.61 25.97
C GLU A 172 4.58 -3.61 25.68
N GLY A 173 5.36 -3.05 26.59
CA GLY A 173 6.79 -2.82 26.32
C GLY A 173 6.97 -1.94 25.07
N ASP A 174 7.70 -2.46 24.08
CA ASP A 174 7.95 -1.78 22.81
C ASP A 174 6.94 -2.11 21.70
N LEU A 175 5.84 -2.78 22.04
CA LEU A 175 4.75 -3.13 21.11
C LEU A 175 3.54 -2.23 21.34
N VAL A 176 3.03 -1.66 20.26
CA VAL A 176 1.84 -0.82 20.25
C VAL A 176 0.79 -1.47 19.37
N SER A 177 -0.38 -1.77 19.94
CA SER A 177 -1.54 -2.23 19.21
C SER A 177 -2.40 -1.04 18.80
N LEU A 178 -2.68 -0.93 17.51
CA LEU A 178 -3.40 0.19 16.91
C LEU A 178 -4.62 -0.32 16.16
N SER A 179 -5.71 0.46 16.24
CA SER A 179 -6.79 0.41 15.25
C SER A 179 -6.70 1.64 14.34
N VAL A 180 -7.11 1.46 13.08
CA VAL A 180 -7.07 2.51 12.06
C VAL A 180 -8.40 2.54 11.32
N ASP A 181 -9.00 3.71 11.24
CA ASP A 181 -10.14 3.98 10.35
C ASP A 181 -9.69 4.91 9.23
N THR A 182 -9.99 4.54 7.99
CA THR A 182 -9.55 5.27 6.79
C THR A 182 -10.75 5.74 5.96
N ARG A 183 -10.69 7.00 5.52
CA ARG A 183 -11.62 7.59 4.56
C ARG A 183 -10.83 8.27 3.44
N GLN A 184 -11.28 8.08 2.21
CA GLN A 184 -10.66 8.68 1.03
C GLN A 184 -11.68 9.55 0.29
N TYR A 185 -11.17 10.65 -0.26
CA TYR A 185 -11.90 11.61 -1.07
C TYR A 185 -11.12 11.82 -2.37
N ALA A 186 -11.80 12.00 -3.50
CA ALA A 186 -11.12 12.30 -4.76
C ALA A 186 -10.46 13.68 -4.68
N GLU A 187 -9.24 13.83 -5.20
CA GLU A 187 -8.56 15.15 -5.24
C GLU A 187 -9.14 16.08 -6.32
N GLY A 188 -9.94 15.54 -7.24
CA GLY A 188 -10.59 16.29 -8.30
C GLY A 188 -11.90 15.63 -8.74
N ALA A 189 -12.65 16.33 -9.59
CA ALA A 189 -13.92 15.84 -10.12
C ALA A 189 -13.75 14.88 -11.30
N ASP A 190 -12.58 14.86 -11.94
CA ASP A 190 -12.35 14.07 -13.15
C ASP A 190 -11.31 12.97 -12.92
N LEU A 191 -11.53 11.83 -13.57
CA LEU A 191 -10.62 10.70 -13.66
C LEU A 191 -10.22 10.51 -15.12
N LYS A 192 -8.91 10.53 -15.37
CA LYS A 192 -8.34 10.20 -16.68
C LYS A 192 -7.91 8.74 -16.67
N LEU A 193 -8.44 7.96 -17.61
CA LEU A 193 -8.13 6.55 -17.77
C LEU A 193 -7.45 6.33 -19.11
N PRO A 194 -6.36 5.54 -19.16
CA PRO A 194 -5.76 5.17 -20.43
C PRO A 194 -6.71 4.27 -21.22
N GLY A 195 -6.92 4.58 -22.49
CA GLY A 195 -7.74 3.81 -23.42
C GLY A 195 -6.97 3.42 -24.68
N PRO A 196 -7.49 2.44 -25.47
CA PRO A 196 -6.85 2.02 -26.71
C PRO A 196 -6.74 3.13 -27.76
N ASN A 197 -7.59 4.15 -27.67
CA ASN A 197 -7.64 5.30 -28.58
C ASN A 197 -7.12 6.60 -27.91
N GLY A 198 -6.34 6.47 -26.84
CA GLY A 198 -5.88 7.59 -26.00
C GLY A 198 -6.65 7.70 -24.69
N ASP A 199 -6.33 8.74 -23.91
CA ASP A 199 -6.91 8.96 -22.59
C ASP A 199 -8.39 9.34 -22.68
N VAL A 200 -9.21 8.68 -21.86
CA VAL A 200 -10.63 9.00 -21.68
C VAL A 200 -10.79 9.74 -20.36
N THR A 201 -11.45 10.90 -20.39
CA THR A 201 -11.80 11.63 -19.17
C THR A 201 -13.25 11.31 -18.78
N LEU A 202 -13.45 10.89 -17.54
CA LEU A 202 -14.75 10.66 -16.93
C LEU A 202 -14.89 11.56 -15.71
N THR A 203 -16.11 12.01 -15.41
CA THR A 203 -16.40 12.76 -14.19
C THR A 203 -16.88 11.82 -13.09
N ILE A 204 -16.38 12.03 -11.88
CA ILE A 204 -16.74 11.30 -10.67
C ILE A 204 -18.07 11.85 -10.16
N ASP A 205 -19.15 11.10 -10.36
CA ASP A 205 -20.50 11.43 -9.90
C ASP A 205 -20.64 11.15 -8.39
N ARG A 206 -20.01 10.06 -7.92
CA ARG A 206 -20.02 9.66 -6.51
C ARG A 206 -18.75 8.88 -6.17
N LEU A 207 -18.21 9.11 -4.98
CA LEU A 207 -17.13 8.33 -4.42
C LEU A 207 -17.54 7.78 -3.05
N GLU A 208 -17.32 6.48 -2.86
CA GLU A 208 -17.48 5.80 -1.58
C GLU A 208 -16.15 5.18 -1.16
N SER A 209 -15.76 5.42 0.09
CA SER A 209 -14.54 4.87 0.66
C SER A 209 -14.79 4.37 2.07
N SER A 210 -14.26 3.19 2.37
CA SER A 210 -14.17 2.66 3.73
C SER A 210 -12.88 1.87 3.86
N GLY A 211 -12.07 2.17 4.86
CA GLY A 211 -10.95 1.33 5.23
C GLY A 211 -10.85 1.14 6.72
N LYS A 212 -10.40 -0.05 7.12
CA LYS A 212 -10.11 -0.43 8.51
C LYS A 212 -8.82 -1.21 8.57
N ALA A 213 -8.05 -1.01 9.63
CA ALA A 213 -6.93 -1.88 9.94
C ALA A 213 -6.79 -2.10 11.45
N THR A 214 -6.27 -3.27 11.83
CA THR A 214 -5.69 -3.51 13.15
C THR A 214 -4.25 -3.94 12.96
N LEU A 215 -3.33 -3.50 13.82
CA LEU A 215 -1.92 -3.82 13.69
C LEU A 215 -1.18 -3.77 15.02
N THR A 216 -0.09 -4.55 15.10
CA THR A 216 0.88 -4.49 16.20
C THR A 216 2.21 -4.01 15.63
N TRP A 217 2.66 -2.86 16.12
CA TRP A 217 3.83 -2.16 15.59
C TRP A 217 4.88 -1.93 16.67
N SER A 218 6.15 -1.88 16.26
CA SER A 218 7.26 -1.52 17.12
C SER A 218 8.12 -0.42 16.47
N PRO A 219 8.60 0.58 17.24
CA PRO A 219 9.49 1.64 16.74
C PRO A 219 10.87 1.17 16.21
N SER A 220 11.18 -0.12 16.34
CA SER A 220 12.40 -0.76 15.85
C SER A 220 12.20 -1.52 14.54
N SER A 221 10.97 -1.56 14.00
CA SER A 221 10.59 -2.34 12.81
C SER A 221 10.31 -1.45 11.60
N PHE A 222 10.57 -1.96 10.39
CA PHE A 222 10.26 -1.28 9.11
C PHE A 222 8.77 -1.34 8.75
N ALA A 223 8.08 -2.39 9.22
CA ALA A 223 6.65 -2.61 9.04
C ALA A 223 6.05 -3.25 10.32
N PRO A 224 4.72 -3.26 10.51
CA PRO A 224 4.09 -3.98 11.61
C PRO A 224 4.45 -5.47 11.61
N GLY A 225 4.60 -6.05 12.81
CA GLY A 225 4.84 -7.50 12.95
C GLY A 225 3.59 -8.32 12.64
N THR A 226 2.43 -7.77 12.97
CA THR A 226 1.12 -8.28 12.56
C THR A 226 0.24 -7.13 12.11
N ALA A 227 -0.60 -7.37 11.11
CA ALA A 227 -1.63 -6.45 10.69
C ALA A 227 -2.76 -7.19 9.96
N ASP A 228 -3.97 -6.66 10.04
CA ASP A 228 -5.10 -7.05 9.20
C ASP A 228 -5.75 -5.75 8.73
N ALA A 229 -5.72 -5.50 7.42
CA ALA A 229 -6.19 -4.28 6.81
C ALA A 229 -7.11 -4.59 5.62
N SER A 230 -8.17 -3.80 5.49
CA SER A 230 -9.09 -3.78 4.35
C SER A 230 -9.37 -2.34 3.96
N GLN A 231 -9.24 -2.02 2.68
CA GLN A 231 -9.56 -0.72 2.10
C GLN A 231 -10.39 -0.92 0.85
N ARG A 232 -11.59 -0.34 0.81
CA ARG A 232 -12.48 -0.33 -0.33
C ARG A 232 -12.67 1.09 -0.82
N LEU A 233 -12.58 1.25 -2.14
CA LEU A 233 -12.89 2.47 -2.87
C LEU A 233 -13.81 2.14 -4.05
N GLN A 234 -14.90 2.89 -4.20
CA GLN A 234 -15.83 2.75 -5.31
C GLN A 234 -16.17 4.13 -5.86
N ALA A 235 -15.95 4.33 -7.15
CA ALA A 235 -16.32 5.54 -7.87
C ALA A 235 -17.42 5.21 -8.89
N LEU A 236 -18.49 5.99 -8.87
CA LEU A 236 -19.45 6.07 -9.98
C LEU A 236 -18.94 7.14 -10.93
N LEU A 237 -18.73 6.75 -12.18
CA LEU A 237 -18.16 7.57 -13.23
C LEU A 237 -19.21 7.82 -14.30
N VAL A 238 -19.25 9.04 -14.82
CA VAL A 238 -20.15 9.45 -15.91
C VAL A 238 -19.37 10.20 -16.99
N PRO A 239 -19.89 10.31 -18.22
CA PRO A 239 -19.31 11.20 -19.22
C PRO A 239 -19.22 12.65 -18.70
N PRO A 240 -18.25 13.45 -19.17
CA PRO A 240 -18.15 14.86 -18.81
C PRO A 240 -19.46 15.61 -19.06
N GLY A 241 -19.89 16.43 -18.09
CA GLY A 241 -21.15 17.20 -18.15
C GLY A 241 -22.41 16.42 -17.77
N ALA A 242 -22.31 15.11 -17.49
CA ALA A 242 -23.45 14.27 -17.10
C ALA A 242 -23.59 14.06 -15.58
N ALA A 243 -22.75 14.71 -14.76
CA ALA A 243 -22.81 14.62 -13.30
C ALA A 243 -24.17 15.10 -12.76
N GLY A 244 -24.74 14.36 -11.81
CA GLY A 244 -26.06 14.63 -11.23
C GLY A 244 -27.26 14.30 -12.13
N GLN A 245 -27.06 13.94 -13.40
CA GLN A 245 -28.17 13.56 -14.28
C GLN A 245 -28.66 12.14 -13.93
N GLN A 246 -29.96 11.99 -13.66
CA GLN A 246 -30.53 10.68 -13.29
C GLN A 246 -30.33 9.62 -14.38
N ASN A 247 -30.51 10.01 -15.65
CA ASN A 247 -30.44 9.11 -16.80
C ASN A 247 -29.03 8.95 -17.41
N ALA A 248 -27.99 9.49 -16.77
CA ALA A 248 -26.62 9.30 -17.24
C ALA A 248 -26.21 7.82 -17.13
N GLN A 249 -25.58 7.31 -18.19
CA GLN A 249 -24.92 6.01 -18.16
C GLN A 249 -23.74 6.07 -17.18
N ARG A 250 -23.82 5.27 -16.12
CA ARG A 250 -22.79 5.20 -15.07
C ARG A 250 -21.90 3.99 -15.26
N SER A 251 -20.60 4.21 -15.24
CA SER A 251 -19.58 3.17 -15.09
C SER A 251 -19.16 3.08 -13.62
N VAL A 252 -18.76 1.90 -13.16
CA VAL A 252 -18.27 1.70 -11.80
C VAL A 252 -16.79 1.36 -11.85
N ALA A 253 -15.97 2.16 -11.18
CA ALA A 253 -14.60 1.79 -10.85
C ALA A 253 -14.57 1.38 -9.38
N GLN A 254 -14.20 0.13 -9.10
CA GLN A 254 -14.11 -0.38 -7.73
C GLN A 254 -12.74 -0.99 -7.50
N VAL A 255 -12.14 -0.67 -6.36
CA VAL A 255 -10.92 -1.28 -5.85
C VAL A 255 -11.18 -1.77 -4.43
N GLU A 256 -10.78 -3.01 -4.15
CA GLU A 256 -10.69 -3.54 -2.80
C GLU A 256 -9.28 -4.08 -2.58
N LEU A 257 -8.60 -3.55 -1.58
CA LEU A 257 -7.29 -3.99 -1.12
C LEU A 257 -7.47 -4.64 0.26
N THR A 258 -7.02 -5.87 0.41
CA THR A 258 -6.86 -6.51 1.72
C THR A 258 -5.41 -6.88 1.93
N ALA A 259 -4.91 -6.71 3.15
CA ALA A 259 -3.54 -7.06 3.50
C ALA A 259 -3.48 -7.62 4.91
N LYS A 260 -2.92 -8.83 5.04
CA LYS A 260 -2.63 -9.46 6.33
C LYS A 260 -1.14 -9.65 6.48
N PHE A 261 -0.54 -9.05 7.50
CA PHE A 261 0.87 -9.21 7.83
C PHE A 261 0.99 -10.20 8.98
N ALA A 262 1.94 -11.11 8.87
CA ALA A 262 2.28 -12.06 9.91
C ALA A 262 3.80 -12.31 9.93
N PRO A 263 4.37 -12.75 11.05
CA PRO A 263 5.70 -13.33 11.07
C PRO A 263 5.80 -14.46 10.02
N PRO A 264 6.98 -14.67 9.40
CA PRO A 264 7.17 -15.79 8.49
C PRO A 264 6.88 -17.10 9.23
N ALA A 265 6.28 -18.07 8.55
CA ALA A 265 6.14 -19.42 9.08
C ALA A 265 7.54 -19.97 9.45
N ALA A 266 7.63 -20.61 10.61
CA ALA A 266 8.85 -21.22 11.13
C ALA A 266 9.32 -22.40 10.28
#